data_AF-A0A4Y7PVI0-F1
#
_entry.id   AF-A0A4Y7PVI0-F1
#
_cell.length_a   1.000
_cell.length_b   1.000
_cell.length_c   1.000
_cell.angle_alpha   90.00
_cell.angle_beta   90.00
_cell.angle_gamma   90.00
#
_symmetry.space_group_name_H-M   'P 1'
#
loop_
_entity.id
_entity.type
_entity.pdbx_description
1 polymer ?
#
loop_
_entity_poly.entity_id
_entity_poly.type
_entity_poly.pdbx_seq_one_letter_code
_entity_poly.pdbx_strand_id
1 'polypeptide(L)'
;MSEEVNPDFKVKSIGKGSFAVVKIYEGRPMAFKEVLNHDEIEKLHAEYQMLKDVYTNCNTDSFFRLTRPLAYYRPLAEHHAELFQPLPPSLGASIRKHFYPANAPATTPNPSLCRIYFGKEVAPSRFVNSSNFQLDFARYTALYNEDQAAHDDDKHYLPSPNEIAHGMGQMIARIHFKGTGYTAQDVEFVIGSEGFSAVSLFVIDFNQVRPNLMKTWDKKVDAVPDLVRVHFLNDPYFPFARESNPLFHEFETGYLSVTEANNPVGKEFLAELKKKQTEKDAAAGK
;
A
#
# COMPACT_ATOMS: atom_id res chain seq x y z
N MET A 1 3.45 8.41 -36.44
CA MET A 1 4.56 9.31 -36.05
C MET A 1 5.51 8.49 -35.20
N SER A 2 6.83 8.63 -35.39
CA SER A 2 7.82 8.00 -34.51
C SER A 2 8.00 8.88 -33.28
N GLU A 3 7.68 8.37 -32.09
CA GLU A 3 7.97 9.08 -30.85
C GLU A 3 9.49 9.15 -30.65
N GLU A 4 10.00 10.35 -30.38
CA GLU A 4 11.41 10.53 -30.04
C GLU A 4 11.66 9.93 -28.65
N VAL A 5 12.30 8.76 -28.62
CA VAL A 5 12.76 8.13 -27.38
C VAL A 5 13.80 9.05 -26.75
N ASN A 6 13.35 9.85 -25.77
CA ASN A 6 14.19 10.82 -25.06
C ASN A 6 15.45 10.10 -24.49
N PRO A 7 16.66 10.45 -24.96
CA PRO A 7 17.88 9.73 -24.57
C PRO A 7 18.29 10.01 -23.12
N ASP A 8 17.81 11.10 -22.53
CA ASP A 8 18.07 11.52 -21.15
C ASP A 8 17.22 10.71 -20.13
N PHE A 9 17.41 9.38 -20.09
CA PHE A 9 16.78 8.48 -19.12
C PHE A 9 17.25 8.79 -17.68
N LYS A 10 16.56 9.72 -17.01
CA LYS A 10 16.93 10.21 -15.67
C LYS A 10 16.41 9.28 -14.57
N VAL A 11 17.29 9.01 -13.60
CA VAL A 11 16.93 8.32 -12.35
C VAL A 11 16.34 9.32 -11.37
N LYS A 12 15.16 9.02 -10.82
CA LYS A 12 14.39 9.93 -9.97
C LYS A 12 13.87 9.23 -8.72
N SER A 13 14.22 9.73 -7.54
CA SER A 13 13.66 9.24 -6.27
C SER A 13 12.16 9.58 -6.20
N ILE A 14 11.30 8.57 -6.02
CA ILE A 14 9.86 8.73 -5.81
C ILE A 14 9.45 8.59 -4.34
N GLY A 15 10.29 7.94 -3.52
CA GLY A 15 10.10 7.77 -2.08
C GLY A 15 11.43 7.56 -1.37
N LYS A 16 11.49 7.88 -0.07
CA LYS A 16 12.64 7.57 0.79
C LYS A 16 12.16 7.27 2.21
N GLY A 17 12.39 6.05 2.67
CA GLY A 17 12.18 5.62 4.05
C GLY A 17 13.43 5.77 4.90
N SER A 18 13.42 5.15 6.08
CA SER A 18 14.58 5.02 6.97
C SER A 18 15.58 3.96 6.52
N PHE A 19 15.11 2.93 5.80
CA PHE A 19 15.89 1.78 5.32
C PHE A 19 16.39 1.93 3.87
N ALA A 20 15.53 2.44 2.97
CA ALA A 20 15.83 2.52 1.54
C ALA A 20 15.30 3.79 0.88
N VAL A 21 15.88 4.13 -0.27
CA VAL A 21 15.31 5.05 -1.26
C VAL A 21 14.67 4.24 -2.38
N VAL A 22 13.47 4.64 -2.81
CA VAL A 22 12.78 4.08 -3.98
C VAL A 22 12.99 5.05 -5.14
N LYS A 23 13.66 4.58 -6.19
CA LYS A 23 13.99 5.34 -7.41
C LYS A 23 13.24 4.76 -8.62
N ILE A 24 12.96 5.57 -9.64
CA ILE A 24 12.52 5.12 -10.96
C ILE A 24 13.45 5.59 -12.08
N TYR A 25 13.42 4.94 -13.24
CA TYR A 25 13.86 5.58 -14.50
C TYR A 25 12.67 6.28 -15.14
N GLU A 26 12.77 7.59 -15.40
CA GLU A 26 11.75 8.31 -16.16
C GLU A 26 11.60 7.72 -17.58
N GLY A 27 10.36 7.66 -18.08
CA GLY A 27 10.05 7.03 -19.37
C GLY A 27 10.06 5.48 -19.36
N ARG A 28 10.38 4.83 -18.23
CA ARG A 28 10.24 3.37 -18.07
C ARG A 28 9.29 3.03 -16.92
N PRO A 29 8.58 1.88 -16.96
CA PRO A 29 7.71 1.47 -15.87
C PRO A 29 8.53 0.88 -14.70
N MET A 30 9.68 1.44 -14.33
CA MET A 30 10.75 0.70 -13.62
C MET A 30 11.08 1.32 -12.26
N ALA A 31 11.03 0.55 -11.17
CA ALA A 31 11.36 1.00 -9.81
C ALA A 31 12.44 0.14 -9.14
N PHE A 32 13.28 0.79 -8.33
CA PHE A 32 14.42 0.21 -7.63
C PHE A 32 14.36 0.58 -6.15
N LYS A 33 14.52 -0.41 -5.27
CA LYS A 33 14.65 -0.21 -3.83
C LYS A 33 16.13 -0.35 -3.44
N GLU A 34 16.76 0.77 -3.09
CA GLU A 34 18.20 0.85 -2.79
C GLU A 34 18.39 1.15 -1.30
N VAL A 35 19.03 0.23 -0.57
CA VAL A 35 19.30 0.40 0.87
C VAL A 35 20.20 1.60 1.12
N LEU A 36 19.90 2.35 2.20
CA LEU A 36 20.69 3.52 2.59
C LEU A 36 22.01 3.13 3.27
N ASN A 37 22.08 1.93 3.86
CA ASN A 37 23.25 1.38 4.53
C ASN A 37 23.54 -0.04 4.01
N HIS A 38 24.81 -0.35 3.74
CA HIS A 38 25.20 -1.65 3.17
C HIS A 38 24.85 -2.84 4.08
N ASP A 39 24.91 -2.67 5.41
CA ASP A 39 24.61 -3.71 6.40
C ASP A 39 23.12 -4.14 6.41
N GLU A 40 22.27 -3.43 5.67
CA GLU A 40 20.85 -3.73 5.53
C GLU A 40 20.52 -4.59 4.30
N ILE A 41 21.52 -4.93 3.47
CA ILE A 41 21.38 -5.69 2.22
C ILE A 41 20.71 -7.06 2.40
N GLU A 42 20.95 -7.76 3.51
CA GLU A 42 20.30 -9.05 3.80
C GLU A 42 18.80 -8.90 4.12
N LYS A 43 18.35 -7.73 4.62
CA LYS A 43 16.92 -7.44 4.81
C LYS A 43 16.25 -7.24 3.45
N LEU A 44 16.93 -6.55 2.51
CA LEU A 44 16.44 -6.40 1.13
C LEU A 44 16.37 -7.75 0.41
N HIS A 45 17.31 -8.66 0.68
CA HIS A 45 17.23 -10.03 0.17
C HIS A 45 16.04 -10.79 0.75
N ALA A 46 15.79 -10.68 2.05
CA ALA A 46 14.65 -11.31 2.70
C ALA A 46 13.31 -10.74 2.18
N GLU A 47 13.21 -9.42 1.99
CA GLU A 47 12.07 -8.76 1.33
C GLU A 47 11.88 -9.28 -0.11
N TYR A 48 12.95 -9.43 -0.90
CA TYR A 48 12.85 -10.01 -2.26
C TYR A 48 12.29 -11.45 -2.25
N GLN A 49 12.80 -12.33 -1.38
CA GLN A 49 12.34 -13.73 -1.32
C GLN A 49 10.90 -13.84 -0.81
N MET A 50 10.53 -13.03 0.19
CA MET A 50 9.15 -12.97 0.69
C MET A 50 8.20 -12.35 -0.34
N LEU A 51 8.60 -11.29 -1.06
CA LEU A 51 7.82 -10.73 -2.16
C LEU A 51 7.59 -11.78 -3.25
N LYS A 52 8.55 -12.68 -3.46
CA LYS A 52 8.46 -13.74 -4.46
C LYS A 52 7.46 -14.82 -4.03
N ASP A 53 7.47 -15.27 -2.77
CA ASP A 53 6.45 -16.20 -2.25
C ASP A 53 5.06 -15.55 -2.27
N VAL A 54 4.93 -14.34 -1.73
CA VAL A 54 3.65 -13.61 -1.70
C VAL A 54 3.14 -13.34 -3.11
N TYR A 55 3.97 -12.90 -4.06
CA TYR A 55 3.56 -12.72 -5.45
C TYR A 55 3.11 -14.07 -6.06
N THR A 56 3.90 -15.14 -5.94
CA THR A 56 3.54 -16.45 -6.51
C THR A 56 2.26 -17.07 -5.93
N ASN A 57 1.93 -16.80 -4.67
CA ASN A 57 0.77 -17.41 -4.00
C ASN A 57 -0.48 -16.51 -3.92
N CYS A 58 -0.34 -15.21 -4.15
CA CYS A 58 -1.41 -14.23 -3.90
C CYS A 58 -1.73 -13.31 -5.10
N ASN A 59 -0.95 -13.31 -6.18
CA ASN A 59 -1.11 -12.39 -7.32
C ASN A 59 -2.31 -12.67 -8.24
N THR A 60 -2.86 -13.89 -8.23
CA THR A 60 -4.06 -14.22 -8.99
C THR A 60 -5.23 -13.42 -8.42
N ASP A 61 -6.18 -13.05 -9.29
CA ASP A 61 -7.54 -12.63 -8.91
C ASP A 61 -7.69 -11.58 -7.77
N SER A 62 -6.64 -10.81 -7.47
CA SER A 62 -6.62 -9.90 -6.33
C SER A 62 -6.83 -8.45 -6.74
N PHE A 63 -7.68 -7.75 -5.98
CA PHE A 63 -8.00 -6.35 -6.17
C PHE A 63 -6.80 -5.41 -5.98
N PHE A 64 -5.88 -5.76 -5.08
CA PHE A 64 -4.59 -5.08 -4.94
C PHE A 64 -3.50 -5.82 -5.69
N ARG A 65 -2.72 -5.09 -6.48
CA ARG A 65 -1.56 -5.63 -7.19
C ARG A 65 -0.37 -5.75 -6.24
N LEU A 66 0.27 -6.90 -6.27
CA LEU A 66 1.52 -7.13 -5.55
C LEU A 66 2.71 -6.72 -6.42
N THR A 67 3.69 -6.09 -5.79
CA THR A 67 4.99 -5.81 -6.42
C THR A 67 5.60 -7.11 -6.91
N ARG A 68 5.86 -7.24 -8.22
CA ARG A 68 6.55 -8.40 -8.79
C ARG A 68 8.06 -8.21 -8.60
N PRO A 69 8.75 -9.03 -7.76
CA PRO A 69 10.19 -8.90 -7.61
C PRO A 69 10.89 -9.60 -8.79
N LEU A 70 11.36 -8.83 -9.78
CA LEU A 70 11.96 -9.43 -10.98
C LEU A 70 13.44 -9.78 -10.83
N ALA A 71 14.22 -9.02 -10.07
CA ALA A 71 15.54 -9.45 -9.59
C ALA A 71 15.92 -8.75 -8.27
N TYR A 72 16.91 -9.31 -7.59
CA TYR A 72 17.59 -8.71 -6.44
C TYR A 72 19.08 -8.58 -6.76
N TYR A 73 19.61 -7.37 -6.58
CA TYR A 73 21.01 -7.06 -6.92
C TYR A 73 21.84 -6.90 -5.64
N ARG A 74 22.79 -7.82 -5.46
CA ARG A 74 23.91 -7.70 -4.53
C ARG A 74 25.18 -7.49 -5.37
N PRO A 75 26.03 -6.47 -5.13
CA PRO A 75 27.15 -6.15 -6.02
C PRO A 75 28.30 -7.20 -6.11
N LEU A 76 28.04 -8.33 -6.77
CA LEU A 76 29.02 -9.25 -7.36
C LEU A 76 28.38 -9.84 -8.63
N ALA A 77 28.89 -9.42 -9.79
CA ALA A 77 28.31 -9.64 -11.14
C ALA A 77 26.98 -8.90 -11.42
N GLU A 78 26.80 -8.50 -12.67
CA GLU A 78 25.75 -7.58 -13.14
C GLU A 78 24.48 -8.30 -13.61
N HIS A 79 23.31 -7.64 -13.49
CA HIS A 79 22.22 -7.56 -14.50
C HIS A 79 20.96 -6.87 -13.89
N HIS A 80 19.96 -6.55 -14.72
CA HIS A 80 18.90 -5.55 -14.43
C HIS A 80 17.60 -6.10 -13.80
N ALA A 81 16.79 -5.20 -13.22
CA ALA A 81 15.59 -5.48 -12.42
C ALA A 81 14.45 -4.46 -12.68
N GLU A 82 13.24 -4.79 -12.22
CA GLU A 82 11.96 -4.37 -12.82
C GLU A 82 10.77 -4.59 -11.83
N LEU A 83 9.58 -3.94 -11.84
CA LEU A 83 8.94 -2.78 -12.54
C LEU A 83 7.86 -2.13 -11.60
N PHE A 84 7.60 -0.80 -11.66
CA PHE A 84 6.48 -0.02 -11.07
C PHE A 84 6.30 1.38 -11.75
N GLN A 85 5.10 2.00 -11.73
CA GLN A 85 4.84 3.34 -12.31
C GLN A 85 4.35 4.43 -11.33
N PRO A 86 4.75 5.71 -11.51
CA PRO A 86 4.22 6.84 -10.74
C PRO A 86 2.79 7.21 -11.16
N LEU A 87 2.06 7.94 -10.31
CA LEU A 87 0.66 8.37 -10.52
C LEU A 87 0.41 9.12 -11.85
N PRO A 88 -0.81 9.04 -12.43
CA PRO A 88 -1.22 9.84 -13.58
C PRO A 88 -1.05 11.36 -13.32
N PRO A 89 -0.51 12.16 -14.27
CA PRO A 89 -0.23 13.57 -14.04
C PRO A 89 -1.45 14.43 -13.66
N SER A 90 -2.63 14.13 -14.23
CA SER A 90 -3.91 14.78 -13.98
C SER A 90 -4.45 14.48 -12.58
N LEU A 91 -4.46 13.22 -12.14
CA LEU A 91 -4.81 12.84 -10.77
C LEU A 91 -3.86 13.52 -9.76
N GLY A 92 -2.56 13.55 -10.06
CA GLY A 92 -1.59 14.32 -9.29
C GLY A 92 -1.90 15.82 -9.22
N ALA A 93 -2.45 16.40 -10.28
CA ALA A 93 -2.88 17.79 -10.31
C ALA A 93 -4.19 18.02 -9.52
N SER A 94 -5.14 17.08 -9.53
CA SER A 94 -6.33 17.13 -8.67
C SER A 94 -5.96 17.05 -7.17
N ILE A 95 -5.10 16.10 -6.79
CA ILE A 95 -4.62 15.97 -5.40
C ILE A 95 -3.97 17.28 -4.93
N ARG A 96 -3.19 17.92 -5.81
CA ARG A 96 -2.60 19.24 -5.56
C ARG A 96 -3.65 20.35 -5.44
N LYS A 97 -4.62 20.41 -6.36
CA LYS A 97 -5.74 21.38 -6.38
C LYS A 97 -6.56 21.34 -5.09
N HIS A 98 -6.84 20.15 -4.54
CA HIS A 98 -7.72 19.99 -3.40
C HIS A 98 -7.03 20.04 -2.03
N PHE A 99 -5.79 19.58 -1.93
CA PHE A 99 -5.18 19.29 -0.62
C PHE A 99 -3.81 19.93 -0.37
N TYR A 100 -3.22 20.64 -1.33
CA TYR A 100 -2.00 21.41 -1.06
C TYR A 100 -2.41 22.79 -0.48
N PRO A 101 -1.64 23.37 0.46
CA PRO A 101 -1.91 24.72 0.95
C PRO A 101 -1.99 25.74 -0.19
N ALA A 102 -2.91 26.71 -0.12
CA ALA A 102 -3.10 27.72 -1.17
C ALA A 102 -1.87 28.61 -1.43
N ASN A 103 -0.89 28.62 -0.51
CA ASN A 103 0.40 29.29 -0.63
C ASN A 103 1.54 28.35 -1.06
N ALA A 104 1.26 27.10 -1.46
CA ALA A 104 2.28 26.18 -1.96
C ALA A 104 2.87 26.71 -3.30
N PRO A 105 4.21 26.82 -3.44
CA PRO A 105 4.84 27.35 -4.64
C PRO A 105 4.38 26.68 -5.94
N ALA A 106 4.34 27.43 -7.04
CA ALA A 106 4.03 26.91 -8.38
C ALA A 106 4.93 25.74 -8.79
N THR A 107 6.19 25.75 -8.32
CA THR A 107 7.21 24.71 -8.50
C THR A 107 7.04 23.46 -7.62
N THR A 108 6.07 23.42 -6.70
CA THR A 108 5.83 22.23 -5.85
C THR A 108 5.40 21.06 -6.75
N PRO A 109 6.11 19.92 -6.75
CA PRO A 109 5.78 18.80 -7.62
C PRO A 109 4.46 18.13 -7.21
N ASN A 110 3.74 17.60 -8.20
CA ASN A 110 2.60 16.71 -7.99
C ASN A 110 3.05 15.44 -7.21
N PRO A 111 2.15 14.75 -6.49
CA PRO A 111 2.52 13.53 -5.78
C PRO A 111 2.89 12.42 -6.76
N SER A 112 3.99 11.71 -6.51
CA SER A 112 4.42 10.56 -7.31
C SER A 112 3.73 9.26 -6.89
N LEU A 113 3.31 9.19 -5.62
CA LEU A 113 2.67 8.05 -4.97
C LEU A 113 1.79 8.58 -3.83
N CYS A 114 0.64 7.95 -3.60
CA CYS A 114 -0.23 8.26 -2.46
C CYS A 114 -0.48 7.01 -1.62
N ARG A 115 -0.36 7.15 -0.29
CA ARG A 115 -0.64 6.09 0.69
C ARG A 115 -2.07 6.20 1.22
N ILE A 116 -2.76 5.07 1.34
CA ILE A 116 -4.19 4.99 1.68
C ILE A 116 -4.34 4.70 3.18
N TYR A 117 -4.81 5.67 3.94
CA TYR A 117 -4.85 5.67 5.41
C TYR A 117 -6.30 5.62 5.92
N PHE A 118 -6.99 4.49 5.74
CA PHE A 118 -8.40 4.39 6.16
C PHE A 118 -8.58 4.18 7.68
N GLY A 119 -7.49 3.97 8.42
CA GLY A 119 -7.45 3.94 9.88
C GLY A 119 -7.13 5.27 10.55
N LYS A 120 -7.04 6.37 9.79
CA LYS A 120 -6.59 7.66 10.36
C LYS A 120 -7.10 8.88 9.60
N GLU A 121 -7.70 9.81 10.33
CA GLU A 121 -7.93 11.16 9.84
C GLU A 121 -6.59 11.92 9.81
N VAL A 122 -6.20 12.44 8.64
CA VAL A 122 -4.93 13.16 8.50
C VAL A 122 -5.20 14.66 8.63
N ALA A 123 -4.71 15.23 9.74
CA ALA A 123 -4.83 16.66 10.01
C ALA A 123 -4.26 17.52 8.86
N PRO A 124 -4.80 18.74 8.61
CA PRO A 124 -4.26 19.66 7.62
C PRO A 124 -2.79 20.02 7.89
N SER A 125 -1.90 19.63 6.99
CA SER A 125 -0.46 19.91 7.10
C SER A 125 -0.11 21.26 6.48
N ARG A 126 0.73 22.04 7.16
CA ARG A 126 1.37 23.23 6.57
C ARG A 126 2.51 22.90 5.60
N PHE A 127 2.95 21.65 5.57
CA PHE A 127 4.05 21.15 4.74
C PHE A 127 3.55 20.08 3.76
N VAL A 128 3.88 20.24 2.48
CA VAL A 128 3.60 19.25 1.45
C VAL A 128 4.68 18.16 1.47
N ASN A 129 4.26 16.89 1.44
CA ASN A 129 5.13 15.76 1.12
C ASN A 129 4.56 15.03 -0.12
N SER A 130 5.12 15.33 -1.29
CA SER A 130 4.70 14.75 -2.58
C SER A 130 5.18 13.30 -2.76
N SER A 131 6.22 12.88 -2.05
CA SER A 131 6.78 11.52 -2.11
C SER A 131 6.14 10.53 -1.12
N ASN A 132 5.25 11.03 -0.26
CA ASN A 132 4.49 10.27 0.72
C ASN A 132 3.20 11.06 1.04
N PHE A 133 2.36 11.27 0.02
CA PHE A 133 1.10 11.97 0.22
C PHE A 133 0.07 11.03 0.82
N GLN A 134 -0.70 11.51 1.79
CA GLN A 134 -1.60 10.67 2.60
C GLN A 134 -3.05 10.94 2.24
N LEU A 135 -3.74 9.88 1.80
CA LEU A 135 -5.16 9.84 1.49
C LEU A 135 -5.89 9.12 2.63
N ASP A 136 -6.39 9.90 3.58
CA ASP A 136 -7.44 9.42 4.48
C ASP A 136 -8.76 9.18 3.73
N PHE A 137 -9.73 8.57 4.40
CA PHE A 137 -11.05 8.27 3.83
C PHE A 137 -11.75 9.52 3.26
N ALA A 138 -11.66 10.68 3.92
CA ALA A 138 -12.32 11.91 3.46
C ALA A 138 -11.68 12.46 2.18
N ARG A 139 -10.34 12.50 2.13
CA ARG A 139 -9.57 12.91 0.94
C ARG A 139 -9.80 11.97 -0.24
N TYR A 140 -9.78 10.65 0.01
CA TYR A 140 -10.04 9.68 -1.03
C TYR A 140 -11.48 9.80 -1.57
N THR A 141 -12.47 9.93 -0.69
CA THR A 141 -13.89 10.11 -1.08
C THR A 141 -14.09 11.39 -1.89
N ALA A 142 -13.38 12.48 -1.58
CA ALA A 142 -13.44 13.70 -2.38
C ALA A 142 -12.85 13.52 -3.79
N LEU A 143 -11.74 12.78 -3.95
CA LEU A 143 -11.19 12.43 -5.27
C LEU A 143 -12.12 11.51 -6.07
N TYR A 144 -12.65 10.47 -5.42
CA TYR A 144 -13.63 9.56 -6.01
C TYR A 144 -14.86 10.32 -6.52
N ASN A 145 -15.40 11.26 -5.74
CA ASN A 145 -16.54 12.07 -6.16
C ASN A 145 -16.23 13.03 -7.31
N GLU A 146 -14.99 13.55 -7.44
CA GLU A 146 -14.59 14.32 -8.63
C GLU A 146 -14.46 13.41 -9.86
N ASP A 147 -13.83 12.24 -9.72
CA ASP A 147 -13.65 11.25 -10.79
C ASP A 147 -14.99 10.73 -11.33
N GLN A 148 -15.95 10.39 -10.46
CA GLN A 148 -17.29 9.98 -10.87
C GLN A 148 -18.08 11.11 -11.57
N ALA A 149 -17.76 12.37 -11.27
CA ALA A 149 -18.38 13.55 -11.90
C ALA A 149 -17.67 14.04 -13.18
N ALA A 150 -16.51 13.47 -13.53
CA ALA A 150 -15.77 13.82 -14.73
C ALA A 150 -16.45 13.30 -16.02
N HIS A 151 -16.04 13.84 -17.17
CA HIS A 151 -16.33 13.23 -18.47
C HIS A 151 -15.53 11.93 -18.63
N ASP A 152 -16.04 10.96 -19.38
CA ASP A 152 -15.41 9.63 -19.48
C ASP A 152 -13.98 9.66 -20.06
N ASP A 153 -13.66 10.63 -20.93
CA ASP A 153 -12.31 10.85 -21.47
C ASP A 153 -11.31 11.35 -20.40
N ASP A 154 -11.78 11.97 -19.32
CA ASP A 154 -10.99 12.49 -18.19
C ASP A 154 -10.93 11.52 -16.99
N LYS A 155 -11.64 10.38 -17.04
CA LYS A 155 -11.76 9.45 -15.90
C LYS A 155 -10.51 8.63 -15.64
N HIS A 156 -10.20 8.52 -14.36
CA HIS A 156 -9.22 7.59 -13.79
C HIS A 156 -9.86 6.27 -13.35
N TYR A 157 -11.19 6.22 -13.24
CA TYR A 157 -11.97 5.07 -12.76
C TYR A 157 -11.50 4.63 -11.37
N LEU A 158 -11.45 5.60 -10.45
CA LEU A 158 -11.12 5.37 -9.05
C LEU A 158 -12.14 4.40 -8.44
N PRO A 159 -11.73 3.27 -7.85
CA PRO A 159 -12.65 2.37 -7.16
C PRO A 159 -13.26 3.05 -5.93
N SER A 160 -14.42 2.60 -5.48
CA SER A 160 -15.07 3.15 -4.30
C SER A 160 -14.28 2.85 -3.01
N PRO A 161 -14.48 3.65 -1.94
CA PRO A 161 -13.88 3.36 -0.64
C PRO A 161 -14.21 1.97 -0.09
N ASN A 162 -15.41 1.46 -0.38
CA ASN A 162 -15.87 0.14 0.04
C ASN A 162 -15.08 -0.98 -0.67
N GLU A 163 -14.93 -0.90 -1.99
CA GLU A 163 -14.12 -1.86 -2.77
C GLU A 163 -12.65 -1.86 -2.32
N ILE A 164 -12.10 -0.68 -1.99
CA ILE A 164 -10.76 -0.56 -1.40
C ILE A 164 -10.67 -1.28 -0.05
N ALA A 165 -11.63 -1.06 0.85
CA ALA A 165 -11.60 -1.70 2.16
C ALA A 165 -11.79 -3.23 2.07
N HIS A 166 -12.68 -3.70 1.19
CA HIS A 166 -12.85 -5.12 0.87
C HIS A 166 -11.57 -5.72 0.29
N GLY A 167 -10.93 -5.04 -0.68
CA GLY A 167 -9.66 -5.45 -1.27
C GLY A 167 -8.51 -5.49 -0.26
N MET A 168 -8.46 -4.57 0.70
CA MET A 168 -7.51 -4.60 1.82
C MET A 168 -7.71 -5.88 2.66
N GLY A 169 -8.95 -6.18 3.02
CA GLY A 169 -9.32 -7.40 3.74
C GLY A 169 -8.87 -8.65 3.00
N GLN A 170 -9.21 -8.75 1.71
CA GLN A 170 -8.78 -9.84 0.84
C GLN A 170 -7.26 -10.00 0.80
N MET A 171 -6.51 -8.91 0.62
CA MET A 171 -5.05 -8.98 0.50
C MET A 171 -4.38 -9.42 1.81
N ILE A 172 -4.83 -8.91 2.95
CA ILE A 172 -4.31 -9.34 4.26
C ILE A 172 -4.64 -10.81 4.52
N ALA A 173 -5.85 -11.27 4.20
CA ALA A 173 -6.19 -12.70 4.27
C ALA A 173 -5.34 -13.56 3.32
N ARG A 174 -4.99 -13.06 2.12
CA ARG A 174 -4.08 -13.76 1.20
C ARG A 174 -2.69 -13.89 1.82
N ILE A 175 -2.11 -12.79 2.32
CA ILE A 175 -0.79 -12.77 2.99
C ILE A 175 -0.77 -13.66 4.24
N HIS A 176 -1.85 -13.70 5.02
CA HIS A 176 -1.97 -14.52 6.21
C HIS A 176 -2.05 -16.02 5.89
N PHE A 177 -2.90 -16.44 4.94
CA PHE A 177 -3.26 -17.85 4.77
C PHE A 177 -2.66 -18.54 3.54
N LYS A 178 -2.39 -17.85 2.43
CA LYS A 178 -1.77 -18.43 1.22
C LYS A 178 -0.25 -18.53 1.41
N GLY A 179 0.39 -19.37 0.58
CA GLY A 179 1.84 -19.61 0.65
C GLY A 179 2.34 -19.96 2.05
N THR A 180 3.53 -19.47 2.40
CA THR A 180 4.13 -19.69 3.74
C THR A 180 3.24 -19.15 4.87
N GLY A 181 2.55 -18.03 4.64
CA GLY A 181 1.67 -17.36 5.61
C GLY A 181 2.42 -16.44 6.56
N TYR A 182 2.29 -15.14 6.35
CA TYR A 182 3.02 -14.09 7.07
C TYR A 182 2.06 -13.21 7.87
N THR A 183 2.57 -12.52 8.89
CA THR A 183 1.77 -11.60 9.73
C THR A 183 1.31 -10.31 9.05
N ALA A 184 1.68 -10.08 7.78
CA ALA A 184 1.47 -8.82 7.06
C ALA A 184 1.99 -7.57 7.81
N GLN A 185 3.10 -7.68 8.55
CA GLN A 185 3.69 -6.53 9.25
C GLN A 185 4.31 -5.52 8.27
N ASP A 186 4.17 -4.23 8.59
CA ASP A 186 4.77 -3.09 7.87
C ASP A 186 4.13 -2.79 6.49
N VAL A 187 3.24 -3.64 5.98
CA VAL A 187 2.70 -3.54 4.61
C VAL A 187 1.89 -2.26 4.39
N GLU A 188 2.14 -1.61 3.26
CA GLU A 188 1.53 -0.32 2.91
C GLU A 188 0.60 -0.44 1.70
N PHE A 189 -0.59 0.15 1.82
CA PHE A 189 -1.57 0.21 0.73
C PHE A 189 -1.46 1.56 0.01
N VAL A 190 -1.28 1.52 -1.31
CA VAL A 190 -0.97 2.72 -2.11
C VAL A 190 -1.71 2.73 -3.45
N ILE A 191 -1.86 3.92 -4.02
CA ILE A 191 -2.37 4.14 -5.38
C ILE A 191 -1.23 4.69 -6.27
N GLY A 192 -1.11 4.12 -7.46
CA GLY A 192 -0.16 4.47 -8.53
C GLY A 192 -0.83 4.41 -9.90
N SER A 193 -0.06 4.42 -10.99
CA SER A 193 -0.59 4.32 -12.37
C SER A 193 -0.47 2.91 -12.96
N GLU A 194 -1.35 2.63 -13.93
CA GLU A 194 -1.19 1.58 -14.94
C GLU A 194 -1.29 2.21 -16.33
N GLY A 195 -0.18 2.76 -16.81
CA GLY A 195 -0.08 3.48 -18.08
C GLY A 195 -0.30 4.98 -17.93
N PHE A 196 -1.05 5.57 -18.86
CA PHE A 196 -1.21 7.01 -19.00
C PHE A 196 -2.45 7.58 -18.28
N SER A 197 -3.53 6.81 -18.15
CA SER A 197 -4.82 7.27 -17.60
C SER A 197 -5.34 6.40 -16.45
N ALA A 198 -5.24 5.07 -16.54
CA ALA A 198 -5.75 4.17 -15.50
C ALA A 198 -4.91 4.22 -14.21
N VAL A 199 -5.56 4.18 -13.06
CA VAL A 199 -4.89 3.91 -11.78
C VAL A 199 -4.72 2.42 -11.54
N SER A 200 -3.75 2.06 -10.70
CA SER A 200 -3.70 0.75 -10.08
C SER A 200 -3.48 0.89 -8.58
N LEU A 201 -4.11 0.00 -7.83
CA LEU A 201 -3.97 -0.13 -6.38
C LEU A 201 -2.93 -1.20 -6.08
N PHE A 202 -2.02 -0.93 -5.15
CA PHE A 202 -0.90 -1.82 -4.86
C PHE A 202 -0.65 -2.01 -3.36
N VAL A 203 0.01 -3.12 -3.02
CA VAL A 203 0.68 -3.30 -1.73
C VAL A 203 2.20 -3.25 -1.91
N ILE A 204 2.86 -2.40 -1.13
CA ILE A 204 4.29 -2.13 -1.21
C ILE A 204 4.94 -2.10 0.19
N ASP A 205 6.25 -1.85 0.18
CA ASP A 205 7.11 -1.48 1.31
C ASP A 205 7.03 -2.41 2.51
N PHE A 206 7.53 -3.64 2.34
CA PHE A 206 7.59 -4.65 3.40
C PHE A 206 8.86 -4.41 4.27
N ASN A 207 9.10 -3.15 4.65
CA ASN A 207 10.41 -2.63 5.08
C ASN A 207 11.01 -3.31 6.32
N GLN A 208 10.19 -4.03 7.09
CA GLN A 208 10.62 -4.77 8.28
C GLN A 208 10.67 -6.29 8.12
N VAL A 209 10.94 -6.80 6.90
CA VAL A 209 11.57 -8.14 6.74
C VAL A 209 13.03 -8.14 7.24
N ARG A 210 13.23 -7.84 8.52
CA ARG A 210 14.39 -8.39 9.25
C ARG A 210 14.13 -9.89 9.38
N PRO A 211 15.15 -10.77 9.34
CA PRO A 211 14.97 -12.24 9.41
C PRO A 211 14.13 -12.77 10.60
N ASN A 212 13.91 -11.94 11.62
CA ASN A 212 13.20 -12.29 12.86
C ASN A 212 11.87 -11.54 13.07
N LEU A 213 11.37 -10.74 12.09
CA LEU A 213 10.30 -9.75 12.35
C LEU A 213 9.04 -9.85 11.48
N MET A 214 9.13 -10.01 10.16
CA MET A 214 7.98 -10.44 9.37
C MET A 214 7.79 -11.95 9.56
N LYS A 215 7.29 -12.31 10.75
CA LYS A 215 7.12 -13.69 11.18
C LYS A 215 6.22 -14.44 10.21
N THR A 216 6.60 -15.67 9.90
CA THR A 216 5.63 -16.71 9.58
C THR A 216 4.83 -17.02 10.83
N TRP A 217 3.51 -17.18 10.72
CA TRP A 217 2.66 -17.64 11.81
C TRP A 217 2.15 -19.05 11.49
N ASP A 218 1.85 -19.85 12.51
CA ASP A 218 1.50 -21.26 12.35
C ASP A 218 0.04 -21.50 11.93
N LYS A 219 -0.68 -20.42 11.60
CA LYS A 219 -2.07 -20.38 11.14
C LYS A 219 -3.07 -20.94 12.17
N LYS A 220 -2.75 -20.86 13.47
CA LYS A 220 -3.63 -21.30 14.58
C LYS A 220 -4.24 -20.14 15.40
N VAL A 221 -5.27 -20.47 16.19
CA VAL A 221 -6.00 -19.56 17.09
C VAL A 221 -5.07 -18.93 18.14
N ASP A 222 -4.13 -19.69 18.71
CA ASP A 222 -3.18 -19.23 19.71
C ASP A 222 -2.17 -18.18 19.19
N ALA A 223 -1.98 -18.09 17.86
CA ALA A 223 -1.15 -17.08 17.21
C ALA A 223 -1.92 -15.81 16.79
N VAL A 224 -3.26 -15.78 16.89
CA VAL A 224 -4.10 -14.62 16.52
C VAL A 224 -3.71 -13.32 17.26
N PRO A 225 -3.36 -13.31 18.57
CA PRO A 225 -2.94 -12.08 19.25
C PRO A 225 -1.72 -11.40 18.61
N ASP A 226 -0.84 -12.15 17.96
CA ASP A 226 0.34 -11.61 17.28
C ASP A 226 -0.03 -10.96 15.94
N LEU A 227 -1.07 -11.46 15.25
CA LEU A 227 -1.70 -10.79 14.09
C LEU A 227 -2.43 -9.51 14.49
N VAL A 228 -3.21 -9.55 15.58
CA VAL A 228 -3.92 -8.38 16.11
C VAL A 228 -2.93 -7.29 16.49
N ARG A 229 -1.85 -7.64 17.19
CA ARG A 229 -0.74 -6.72 17.49
C ARG A 229 -0.16 -6.08 16.23
N VAL A 230 0.04 -6.86 15.16
CA VAL A 230 0.58 -6.35 13.89
C VAL A 230 -0.40 -5.43 13.17
N HIS A 231 -1.69 -5.77 13.10
CA HIS A 231 -2.71 -4.90 12.50
C HIS A 231 -2.73 -3.51 13.16
N PHE A 232 -2.64 -3.45 14.49
CA PHE A 232 -2.56 -2.18 15.23
C PHE A 232 -1.19 -1.47 15.19
N LEU A 233 -0.11 -2.14 14.73
CA LEU A 233 1.17 -1.47 14.39
C LEU A 233 1.14 -0.87 12.99
N ASN A 234 0.34 -1.42 12.08
CA ASN A 234 0.09 -0.88 10.75
C ASN A 234 -1.03 0.19 10.76
N ASP A 235 -1.46 0.69 11.93
CA ASP A 235 -2.26 1.92 12.07
C ASP A 235 -1.41 3.10 11.56
N PRO A 236 -1.59 3.50 10.28
CA PRO A 236 -2.85 4.13 9.86
C PRO A 236 -3.60 3.49 8.66
N TYR A 237 -3.15 2.35 8.14
CA TYR A 237 -3.62 1.82 6.85
C TYR A 237 -5.06 1.30 6.89
N PHE A 238 -5.39 0.46 7.88
CA PHE A 238 -6.64 -0.31 7.92
C PHE A 238 -7.82 0.45 8.54
N PRO A 239 -9.06 0.31 8.00
CA PRO A 239 -10.25 0.86 8.63
C PRO A 239 -10.38 0.54 10.13
N PHE A 240 -10.73 1.53 10.96
CA PHE A 240 -10.97 1.33 12.39
C PHE A 240 -11.94 0.16 12.64
N ALA A 241 -11.54 -0.81 13.48
CA ALA A 241 -12.31 -2.03 13.74
C ALA A 241 -13.54 -1.82 14.65
N ARG A 242 -14.47 -0.96 14.22
CA ARG A 242 -15.73 -0.65 14.92
C ARG A 242 -16.89 -1.27 14.16
N GLU A 243 -17.87 -1.84 14.87
CA GLU A 243 -19.09 -2.38 14.24
C GLU A 243 -19.92 -1.32 13.50
N SER A 244 -19.79 -0.05 13.90
CA SER A 244 -20.42 1.10 13.25
C SER A 244 -19.62 1.66 12.06
N ASN A 245 -18.45 1.10 11.72
CA ASN A 245 -17.65 1.55 10.57
C ASN A 245 -17.95 0.69 9.33
N PRO A 246 -18.64 1.22 8.30
CA PRO A 246 -18.97 0.44 7.10
C PRO A 246 -17.72 -0.04 6.35
N LEU A 247 -16.63 0.74 6.34
CA LEU A 247 -15.37 0.32 5.74
C LEU A 247 -14.76 -0.90 6.45
N PHE A 248 -14.96 -1.04 7.77
CA PHE A 248 -14.50 -2.23 8.45
C PHE A 248 -15.38 -3.44 8.14
N HIS A 249 -16.69 -3.26 7.96
CA HIS A 249 -17.56 -4.34 7.52
C HIS A 249 -17.18 -4.89 6.13
N GLU A 250 -16.79 -4.00 5.21
CA GLU A 250 -16.22 -4.40 3.90
C GLU A 250 -14.87 -5.11 4.08
N PHE A 251 -13.98 -4.61 4.95
CA PHE A 251 -12.71 -5.29 5.27
C PHE A 251 -12.93 -6.70 5.86
N GLU A 252 -13.88 -6.87 6.78
CA GLU A 252 -14.27 -8.19 7.32
C GLU A 252 -14.77 -9.13 6.22
N THR A 253 -15.66 -8.62 5.35
CA THR A 253 -16.25 -9.39 4.25
C THR A 253 -15.20 -9.80 3.22
N GLY A 254 -14.30 -8.90 2.86
CA GLY A 254 -13.15 -9.17 2.00
C GLY A 254 -12.19 -10.19 2.61
N TYR A 255 -11.83 -10.02 3.88
CA TYR A 255 -10.95 -10.94 4.61
C TYR A 255 -11.55 -12.36 4.67
N LEU A 256 -12.84 -12.45 5.03
CA LEU A 256 -13.56 -13.72 5.09
C LEU A 256 -13.78 -14.37 3.72
N SER A 257 -13.81 -13.61 2.62
CA SER A 257 -13.96 -14.15 1.25
C SER A 257 -12.75 -14.95 0.75
N VAL A 258 -11.57 -14.73 1.33
CA VAL A 258 -10.32 -15.43 0.96
C VAL A 258 -10.03 -16.62 1.87
N THR A 259 -10.48 -16.56 3.12
CA THR A 259 -10.57 -17.73 3.99
C THR A 259 -11.72 -18.64 3.53
N GLU A 260 -11.69 -19.93 3.88
CA GLU A 260 -12.90 -20.73 3.85
C GLU A 260 -13.95 -20.09 4.79
N ALA A 261 -15.22 -20.02 4.39
CA ALA A 261 -16.26 -19.26 5.10
C ALA A 261 -16.52 -19.69 6.57
N ASN A 262 -15.95 -20.81 7.00
CA ASN A 262 -15.96 -21.30 8.38
C ASN A 262 -14.58 -21.48 9.02
N ASN A 263 -13.53 -20.85 8.48
CA ASN A 263 -12.21 -20.80 9.11
C ASN A 263 -12.32 -20.11 10.49
N PRO A 264 -12.08 -20.85 11.60
CA PRO A 264 -12.30 -20.30 12.95
C PRO A 264 -11.24 -19.25 13.30
N VAL A 265 -10.01 -19.41 12.79
CA VAL A 265 -8.88 -18.51 13.04
C VAL A 265 -9.10 -17.14 12.38
N GLY A 266 -9.72 -17.15 11.18
CA GLY A 266 -10.12 -15.93 10.50
C GLY A 266 -11.21 -15.15 11.25
N LYS A 267 -12.19 -15.87 11.83
CA LYS A 267 -13.27 -15.26 12.64
C LYS A 267 -12.76 -14.73 13.99
N GLU A 268 -11.89 -15.47 14.66
CA GLU A 268 -11.26 -15.05 15.92
C GLU A 268 -10.44 -13.76 15.73
N PHE A 269 -9.66 -13.67 14.65
CA PHE A 269 -8.87 -12.48 14.33
C PHE A 269 -9.73 -11.22 14.23
N LEU A 270 -10.84 -11.26 13.49
CA LEU A 270 -11.74 -10.11 13.33
C LEU A 270 -12.48 -9.76 14.64
N ALA A 271 -12.83 -10.76 15.45
CA ALA A 271 -13.43 -10.55 16.77
C ALA A 271 -12.46 -9.86 17.76
N GLU A 272 -11.21 -10.32 17.83
CA GLU A 272 -10.18 -9.71 18.66
C GLU A 272 -9.76 -8.32 18.15
N LEU A 273 -9.80 -8.05 16.83
CA LEU A 273 -9.66 -6.69 16.30
C LEU A 273 -10.74 -5.75 16.85
N LYS A 274 -12.02 -6.14 16.78
CA LYS A 274 -13.16 -5.34 17.28
C LYS A 274 -13.07 -5.05 18.77
N LYS A 275 -12.79 -6.09 19.56
CA LYS A 275 -12.51 -5.99 20.99
C LYS A 275 -11.36 -5.02 21.28
N LYS A 276 -10.24 -5.14 20.54
CA LYS A 276 -9.06 -4.29 20.77
C LYS A 276 -9.26 -2.84 20.35
N GLN A 277 -10.07 -2.56 19.33
CA GLN A 277 -10.50 -1.21 18.99
C GLN A 277 -11.40 -0.62 20.08
N THR A 278 -12.34 -1.40 20.62
CA THR A 278 -13.19 -0.98 21.76
C THR A 278 -12.34 -0.62 22.99
N GLU A 279 -11.32 -1.41 23.32
CA GLU A 279 -10.35 -1.07 24.38
C GLU A 279 -9.63 0.26 24.11
N LYS A 280 -9.16 0.47 22.87
CA LYS A 280 -8.44 1.67 22.42
C LYS A 280 -9.31 2.92 22.46
N ASP A 281 -10.55 2.82 22.00
CA ASP A 281 -11.54 3.91 22.03
C ASP A 281 -11.91 4.28 23.48
N ALA A 282 -12.15 3.28 24.34
CA ALA A 282 -12.43 3.50 25.76
C ALA A 282 -11.22 4.00 26.58
N ALA A 283 -10.01 3.92 26.03
CA ALA A 283 -8.80 4.54 26.59
C ALA A 283 -8.58 5.97 26.08
N ALA A 284 -9.02 6.30 24.86
CA ALA A 284 -8.92 7.63 24.27
C ALA A 284 -10.02 8.61 24.73
N GLY A 285 -11.13 8.10 25.26
CA GLY A 285 -12.23 8.89 25.84
C GLY A 285 -12.08 9.19 27.34
N LYS A 286 -10.85 9.26 27.88
CA LYS A 286 -10.53 9.51 29.29
C LYS A 286 -9.49 10.61 29.45
#